data_AF-A0A2E6KJF1-F1
#
_entry.id   AF-A0A2E6KJF1-F1
#
_cell.length_a   1.000
_cell.length_b   1.000
_cell.length_c   1.000
_cell.angle_alpha   90.00
_cell.angle_beta   90.00
_cell.angle_gamma   90.00
#
_symmetry.space_group_name_H-M   'P 1'
#
loop_
_entity.id
_entity.type
_entity.pdbx_description
1 polymer ?
#
loop_
_entity_poly.entity_id
_entity_poly.type
_entity_poly.pdbx_seq_one_letter_code
_entity_poly.pdbx_strand_id
1 'polypeptide(L)'
;YDKSVDGTNLDDVREQIKPAFTWTIGNNWRYGASALYDFSPEQEGLVKASTQLNYFNDCFDIGLGFQRNLVDEASGESDLEVYLTLAFKNLGGFESNGF
;
A
#
# COMPACT_ATOMS: atom_id res chain seq x y z
N TYR A 1 1.30 -7.00 19.56
CA TYR A 1 0.52 -6.85 20.79
C TYR A 1 0.87 -5.48 21.34
N ASP A 2 0.10 -4.47 20.98
CA ASP A 2 0.26 -3.13 21.54
C ASP A 2 -0.67 -3.00 22.75
N LYS A 3 -0.16 -2.49 23.86
CA LYS A 3 -0.94 -2.30 25.09
C LYS A 3 -1.62 -0.94 25.01
N SER A 4 -2.90 -0.88 25.38
CA SER A 4 -3.66 0.36 25.46
C SER A 4 -2.90 1.42 26.28
N VAL A 5 -2.86 2.65 25.78
CA VAL A 5 -2.22 3.80 26.44
C VAL A 5 -3.31 4.58 27.14
N ASP A 6 -3.36 4.42 28.46
CA ASP A 6 -4.36 5.06 29.31
C ASP A 6 -4.36 6.59 29.14
N GLY A 7 -5.54 7.18 28.92
CA GLY A 7 -5.72 8.61 28.65
C GLY A 7 -5.66 9.06 27.19
N THR A 8 -5.63 8.14 26.21
CA THR A 8 -5.64 8.50 24.77
C THR A 8 -6.96 8.23 24.04
N ASN A 9 -8.03 7.77 24.71
CA ASN A 9 -9.27 7.31 24.04
C ASN A 9 -9.01 6.17 23.01
N LEU A 10 -7.83 5.54 23.08
CA LEU A 10 -7.44 4.36 22.31
C LEU A 10 -7.66 3.14 23.20
N ASP A 11 -8.92 2.94 23.60
CA ASP A 11 -9.32 1.81 24.43
C ASP A 11 -9.57 0.55 23.58
N ASP A 12 -9.63 0.71 22.25
CA ASP A 12 -9.94 -0.36 21.32
C ASP A 12 -8.72 -1.16 20.90
N VAL A 13 -8.82 -2.47 21.16
CA VAL A 13 -7.85 -3.45 20.72
C VAL A 13 -7.97 -3.58 19.21
N ARG A 14 -6.97 -3.07 18.49
CA ARG A 14 -6.92 -3.19 17.04
C ARG A 14 -6.18 -4.47 16.61
N GLU A 15 -6.87 -5.38 15.93
CA GLU A 15 -6.28 -6.61 15.40
C GLU A 15 -6.26 -6.57 13.87
N GLN A 16 -5.06 -6.60 13.26
CA GLN A 16 -4.93 -6.48 11.81
C GLN A 16 -3.95 -7.50 11.21
N ILE A 17 -4.19 -7.88 9.96
CA ILE A 17 -3.25 -8.65 9.14
C ILE A 17 -2.96 -7.94 7.83
N LYS A 18 -1.70 -7.97 7.41
CA LYS A 18 -1.26 -7.43 6.12
C LYS A 18 -0.57 -8.50 5.26
N PRO A 19 -1.30 -9.40 4.60
CA PRO A 19 -0.70 -10.27 3.59
C PRO A 19 -0.07 -9.43 2.48
N ALA A 20 1.16 -9.78 2.13
CA ALA A 20 1.86 -9.21 0.99
C ALA A 20 2.56 -10.34 0.23
N PHE A 21 2.55 -10.25 -1.09
CA PHE A 21 3.30 -11.15 -1.94
C PHE A 21 4.03 -10.38 -3.03
N THR A 22 5.10 -10.99 -3.52
CA THR A 22 5.92 -10.44 -4.59
C THR A 22 6.34 -11.58 -5.49
N TRP A 23 6.15 -11.39 -6.79
CA TRP A 23 6.50 -12.36 -7.80
C TRP A 23 7.41 -11.72 -8.85
N THR A 24 8.59 -12.30 -9.04
CA THR A 24 9.51 -11.93 -10.12
C THR A 24 9.20 -12.78 -11.36
N ILE A 25 8.97 -12.11 -12.48
CA ILE A 25 8.59 -12.72 -13.76
C ILE A 25 9.74 -12.49 -14.75
N GLY A 26 10.44 -13.56 -15.11
CA GLY A 26 11.69 -13.47 -15.87
C GLY A 26 12.74 -12.63 -15.13
N ASN A 27 13.56 -11.88 -15.87
CA ASN A 27 14.67 -11.11 -15.29
C ASN A 27 14.33 -9.64 -15.03
N ASN A 28 13.22 -9.15 -15.58
CA ASN A 28 12.96 -7.72 -15.70
C ASN A 28 11.64 -7.27 -15.10
N TRP A 29 10.75 -8.18 -14.69
CA TRP A 29 9.45 -7.80 -14.17
C TRP A 29 9.27 -8.24 -12.72
N ARG A 30 8.65 -7.38 -11.91
CA ARG A 30 8.18 -7.71 -10.57
C ARG A 30 6.75 -7.24 -10.38
N TYR A 31 5.89 -8.18 -10.06
CA TYR A 31 4.54 -7.91 -9.61
C TYR A 31 4.48 -8.02 -8.09
N GLY A 32 3.76 -7.11 -7.44
CA GLY A 32 3.53 -7.14 -6.00
C GLY A 32 2.08 -6.79 -5.70
N ALA A 33 1.53 -7.37 -4.65
CA ALA A 33 0.27 -6.92 -4.10
C ALA A 33 0.22 -7.09 -2.59
N SER A 34 -0.58 -6.26 -1.94
CA SER A 34 -0.84 -6.36 -0.51
C SER A 34 -2.28 -5.98 -0.18
N ALA A 35 -2.77 -6.50 0.93
CA ALA A 35 -4.06 -6.13 1.50
C ALA A 35 -3.87 -5.92 3.00
N LEU A 36 -4.53 -4.93 3.59
CA LEU A 36 -4.62 -4.73 5.04
C LEU A 36 -6.07 -5.02 5.44
N TYR A 37 -6.25 -6.03 6.28
CA TYR A 37 -7.55 -6.40 6.83
C TYR A 37 -7.53 -6.18 8.33
N ASP A 38 -8.64 -5.68 8.84
CA ASP A 38 -8.88 -5.37 10.24
C ASP A 38 -9.98 -6.28 10.79
N PHE A 39 -9.70 -6.92 11.93
CA PHE A 39 -10.56 -7.86 12.63
C PHE A 39 -11.16 -7.24 13.90
N SER A 40 -10.94 -5.95 14.13
CA SER A 40 -11.44 -5.26 15.31
C SER A 40 -12.96 -5.13 15.22
N PRO A 41 -13.71 -5.32 16.33
CA PRO A 41 -15.17 -5.27 16.32
C PRO A 41 -15.77 -3.97 15.77
N GLU A 42 -15.05 -2.86 15.89
CA GLU A 42 -15.51 -1.53 15.47
C GLU A 42 -15.28 -1.25 13.98
N GLN A 43 -14.34 -1.95 13.35
CA GLN A 43 -13.89 -1.69 11.99
C GLN A 43 -13.45 -2.99 11.32
N GLU A 44 -14.37 -3.94 11.22
CA GLU A 44 -14.11 -5.22 10.56
C GLU A 44 -14.12 -5.03 9.04
N GLY A 45 -13.01 -5.37 8.37
CA GLY A 45 -12.98 -5.40 6.92
C GLY A 45 -11.64 -5.08 6.27
N LEU A 46 -11.68 -4.99 4.94
CA LEU A 46 -10.54 -4.59 4.13
C LEU A 46 -10.34 -3.08 4.27
N VAL A 47 -9.21 -2.67 4.84
CA VAL A 47 -8.83 -1.27 5.06
C VAL A 47 -8.12 -0.69 3.83
N LYS A 48 -7.25 -1.49 3.22
CA LYS A 48 -6.39 -1.05 2.14
C LYS A 48 -6.03 -2.21 1.23
N ALA A 49 -5.98 -1.97 -0.07
CA ALA A 49 -5.44 -2.90 -1.05
C ALA A 49 -4.49 -2.18 -1.99
N SER A 50 -3.38 -2.82 -2.34
CA SER A 50 -2.45 -2.28 -3.32
C SER A 50 -1.93 -3.35 -4.26
N THR A 51 -1.62 -2.94 -5.48
CA THR A 51 -0.92 -3.75 -6.48
C THR A 51 0.07 -2.89 -7.23
N GLN A 52 1.19 -3.49 -7.63
CA GLN A 52 2.27 -2.81 -8.34
C GLN A 52 2.87 -3.73 -9.38
N LEU A 53 3.09 -3.19 -10.57
CA LEU A 53 3.85 -3.82 -11.64
C LEU A 53 5.08 -2.97 -11.93
N ASN A 54 6.26 -3.57 -11.82
CA ASN A 54 7.53 -2.92 -12.06
C ASN A 54 8.29 -3.60 -13.19
N TYR A 55 8.89 -2.80 -14.05
CA TYR A 55 9.88 -3.19 -15.03
C TYR A 55 11.24 -2.63 -14.65
N PHE A 56 12.28 -3.47 -14.69
CA PHE A 56 13.65 -3.14 -14.36
C PHE A 56 14.57 -3.40 -15.55
N ASN A 57 15.44 -2.45 -15.87
CA ASN A 57 16.58 -2.66 -16.76
C ASN A 57 17.84 -1.99 -16.19
N ASP A 58 18.94 -1.97 -16.93
CA ASP A 58 20.21 -1.45 -16.42
C ASP A 58 20.25 0.08 -16.27
N CYS A 59 19.36 0.80 -16.96
CA CYS A 59 19.37 2.27 -17.05
C CYS A 59 18.24 2.92 -16.23
N PHE A 60 17.09 2.27 -16.14
CA PHE A 60 15.90 2.81 -15.51
C PHE A 60 14.96 1.71 -15.00
N ASP A 61 14.13 2.09 -14.04
CA ASP A 61 12.99 1.30 -13.56
C ASP A 61 11.70 2.09 -13.80
N ILE A 62 10.66 1.39 -14.23
CA ILE A 62 9.31 1.93 -14.40
C ILE A 62 8.38 1.12 -13.51
N GLY A 63 7.65 1.81 -12.64
CA GLY A 63 6.62 1.22 -11.78
C GLY A 63 5.26 1.81 -12.09
N LEU A 64 4.24 0.96 -12.19
CA LEU A 64 2.85 1.37 -12.16
C LEU A 64 2.21 0.74 -10.92
N GLY A 65 1.59 1.57 -10.09
CA GLY A 65 0.93 1.12 -8.87
C GLY A 65 -0.48 1.64 -8.75
N PHE A 66 -1.30 0.81 -8.11
CA PHE A 66 -2.69 1.11 -7.77
C PHE A 66 -2.86 0.86 -6.28
N GLN A 67 -3.53 1.78 -5.60
CA GLN A 67 -3.81 1.69 -4.19
C GLN A 67 -5.23 2.15 -3.93
N ARG A 68 -6.00 1.34 -3.22
CA ARG A 68 -7.33 1.71 -2.76
C ARG A 68 -7.35 1.76 -1.25
N ASN A 69 -7.73 2.90 -0.69
CA ASN A 69 -8.02 3.06 0.72
C ASN A 69 -9.55 2.97 0.89
N LEU A 70 -10.01 2.15 1.84
CA LEU A 70 -11.42 1.79 2.01
C LEU A 70 -12.00 2.26 3.35
N VAL A 71 -11.14 2.75 4.24
CA VAL A 71 -11.52 3.22 5.56
C VAL A 71 -11.31 4.72 5.62
N ASP A 72 -12.38 5.42 5.35
CA ASP A 72 -12.68 6.68 6.02
C ASP A 72 -14.20 6.76 6.20
N GLU A 73 -14.71 6.06 7.22
CA GLU A 73 -16.15 6.07 7.55
C GLU A 73 -16.62 7.43 8.09
N ALA A 74 -15.70 8.36 8.40
CA ALA A 74 -16.04 9.72 8.77
C ALA A 74 -16.23 10.65 7.55
N SER A 75 -15.60 10.36 6.40
CA SER A 75 -15.72 11.18 5.18
C SER A 75 -16.48 10.52 4.02
N GLY A 76 -16.57 9.18 3.97
CA GLY A 76 -17.17 8.44 2.86
C GLY A 76 -16.34 8.43 1.57
N GLU A 77 -15.10 8.92 1.59
CA GLU A 77 -14.21 8.90 0.43
C GLU A 77 -13.46 7.57 0.35
N SER A 78 -13.90 6.69 -0.57
CA SER A 78 -13.04 5.62 -1.07
C SER A 78 -12.06 6.24 -2.05
N ASP A 79 -10.80 6.34 -1.66
CA ASP A 79 -9.75 6.91 -2.50
C ASP A 79 -9.06 5.80 -3.32
N LEU A 80 -8.93 6.05 -4.62
CA LEU A 80 -8.17 5.21 -5.55
C LEU A 80 -7.01 6.02 -6.07
N GLU A 81 -5.83 5.73 -5.55
CA GLU A 81 -4.58 6.32 -6.00
C GLU A 81 -3.97 5.47 -7.13
N VAL A 82 -3.60 6.14 -8.22
CA VAL A 82 -2.82 5.55 -9.30
C VAL A 82 -1.51 6.32 -9.41
N TYR A 83 -0.38 5.62 -9.31
CA TYR A 83 0.94 6.25 -9.33
C TYR A 83 1.86 5.60 -10.36
N LEU A 84 2.67 6.45 -11.01
CA LEU A 84 3.73 6.06 -11.92
C LEU A 84 5.08 6.45 -11.30
N THR A 85 5.97 5.48 -11.15
CA THR A 85 7.33 5.69 -10.67
C THR A 85 8.31 5.58 -11.84
N LEU A 86 9.19 6.57 -12.00
CA LEU A 86 10.27 6.55 -12.98
C LEU A 86 11.60 6.78 -12.25
N ALA A 87 12.42 5.74 -12.14
CA ALA A 87 13.72 5.83 -11.47
C ALA A 87 14.85 5.62 -12.48
N PHE A 88 15.75 6.60 -12.61
CA PHE A 88 16.94 6.46 -13.46
C PHE A 88 18.11 5.97 -12.62
N LYS A 89 18.62 4.79 -12.97
CA LYS A 89 19.80 4.21 -12.32
C LYS A 89 21.00 5.11 -12.63
N ASN A 90 21.77 5.42 -11.60
CA ASN A 90 22.97 6.28 -11.68
C ASN A 90 22.73 7.79 -11.86
N LEU A 91 21.47 8.27 -11.85
CA LEU A 91 21.17 9.72 -11.95
C LEU A 91 20.34 10.28 -10.77
N GLY A 92 19.91 9.44 -9.81
CA GLY A 92 18.99 9.82 -8.74
C GLY A 92 17.53 9.79 -9.22
N GLY A 93 16.64 9.10 -8.48
CA GLY A 93 15.24 8.91 -8.87
C GLY A 93 14.34 10.09 -8.53
N PHE A 94 13.29 10.30 -9.33
CA PHE A 94 12.22 11.28 -9.08
C PHE A 94 10.89 10.54 -8.86
N GLU A 95 10.12 10.93 -7.84
CA GLU A 95 8.77 10.43 -7.57
C GLU A 95 7.77 11.57 -7.82
N SER A 96 6.69 11.29 -8.56
CA SER A 96 5.64 12.25 -8.88
C SER A 96 4.29 11.66 -8.52
N ASN A 97 3.59 12.27 -7.56
CA ASN A 97 2.20 11.94 -7.26
C ASN A 97 1.28 12.79 -8.14
N GLY A 98 0.45 12.13 -8.95
CA GLY A 98 -0.62 12.76 -9.72
C GLY A 98 -1.94 12.62 -8.98
N PHE A 99 -2.74 13.69 -9.01
CA PHE A 99 -4.03 13.91 -8.34
C PHE A 99 -4.98 12.72 -8.29
#